data_AF-A0A355AQI7-F1
#
_entry.id   AF-A0A355AQI7-F1
#
_cell.length_a   1.000
_cell.length_b   1.000
_cell.length_c   1.000
_cell.angle_alpha   90.00
_cell.angle_beta   90.00
_cell.angle_gamma   90.00
#
_symmetry.space_group_name_H-M   'P 1'
#
loop_
_entity.id
_entity.type
_entity.pdbx_description
1 polymer ?
#
loop_
_entity_poly.entity_id
_entity_poly.type
_entity_poly.pdbx_seq_one_letter_code
_entity_poly.pdbx_strand_id
1 'polypeptide(L)'
;MSLESCLNRRDIWRGNRSTITTRTVIPTGFDKLDQCLPGGGWPLGAMTEVLVKDINHSPLWLMAPALSVLSKQARWQTWIAPPHIPFAPALNDNGIELSRTLLVRP
;
A
#
# COMPACT_ATOMS: atom_id res chain seq x y z
N MET A 1 -24.50 -9.76 25.63
CA MET A 1 -23.86 -9.38 24.34
C MET A 1 -24.18 -10.48 23.35
N SER A 2 -24.79 -10.21 22.18
CA SER A 2 -25.19 -11.24 21.22
C SER A 2 -24.13 -11.48 20.14
N LEU A 3 -24.15 -12.65 19.50
CA LEU A 3 -23.26 -12.97 18.38
C LEU A 3 -23.45 -12.00 17.20
N GLU A 4 -24.67 -11.55 16.94
CA GLU A 4 -24.99 -10.57 15.88
C GLU A 4 -24.39 -9.19 16.17
N SER A 5 -24.49 -8.73 17.43
CA SER A 5 -23.79 -7.53 17.90
C SER A 5 -22.27 -7.69 17.80
N CYS A 6 -21.77 -8.90 18.10
CA CYS A 6 -20.43 -9.38 17.75
C CYS A 6 -20.07 -9.06 16.29
N LEU A 7 -20.73 -9.75 15.36
CA LEU A 7 -20.44 -9.75 13.93
C LEU A 7 -20.55 -8.37 13.29
N ASN A 8 -21.45 -7.49 13.77
CA ASN A 8 -21.66 -6.16 13.20
C ASN A 8 -20.55 -5.13 13.52
N ARG A 9 -19.55 -5.49 14.34
CA ARG A 9 -18.33 -4.70 14.51
C ARG A 9 -17.43 -4.79 13.26
N ARG A 10 -16.67 -3.71 12.99
CA ARG A 10 -15.76 -3.62 11.83
C ARG A 10 -14.33 -4.13 12.12
N ASP A 11 -14.02 -4.44 13.38
CA ASP A 11 -12.71 -4.90 13.85
C ASP A 11 -12.61 -6.44 13.97
N ILE A 12 -13.70 -7.17 13.71
CA ILE A 12 -13.73 -8.63 13.74
C ILE A 12 -13.62 -9.19 12.32
N TRP A 13 -12.53 -9.93 12.07
CA TRP A 13 -12.29 -10.61 10.80
C TRP A 13 -13.33 -11.70 10.56
N ARG A 14 -14.04 -11.61 9.43
CA ARG A 14 -15.14 -12.50 9.02
C ARG A 14 -14.69 -13.68 8.13
N GLY A 15 -13.38 -13.96 8.05
CA GLY A 15 -12.82 -14.94 7.11
C GLY A 15 -13.15 -14.57 5.66
N ASN A 16 -13.50 -15.58 4.84
CA ASN A 16 -13.88 -15.36 3.44
C ASN A 16 -15.22 -14.60 3.28
N ARG A 17 -15.96 -14.36 4.36
CA ARG A 17 -17.14 -13.47 4.39
C ARG A 17 -16.71 -12.00 4.56
N SER A 18 -15.68 -11.61 3.82
CA SER A 18 -15.20 -10.23 3.73
C SER A 18 -16.36 -9.35 3.26
N THR A 19 -16.91 -8.55 4.17
CA THR A 19 -17.78 -7.46 3.79
C THR A 19 -16.94 -6.52 2.94
N ILE A 20 -17.28 -6.41 1.64
CA ILE A 20 -16.68 -5.44 0.74
C ILE A 20 -17.08 -4.05 1.27
N THR A 21 -16.27 -3.53 2.20
CA THR A 21 -16.30 -2.13 2.56
C THR A 21 -16.00 -1.37 1.29
N THR A 22 -16.88 -0.46 0.89
CA THR A 22 -16.72 0.41 -0.28
C THR A 22 -15.58 1.40 -0.04
N ARG A 23 -14.36 0.89 -0.16
CA ARG A 23 -13.15 1.51 0.35
C ARG A 23 -12.25 1.79 -0.86
N THR A 24 -11.87 3.06 -1.00
CA THR A 24 -11.10 3.52 -2.15
C THR A 24 -9.80 2.72 -2.24
N VAL A 25 -9.58 2.05 -3.37
CA VAL A 25 -8.30 1.41 -3.71
C VAL A 25 -7.50 2.30 -4.64
N ILE A 26 -6.20 2.05 -4.72
CA ILE A 26 -5.35 2.47 -5.85
C ILE A 26 -4.86 1.19 -6.53
N PRO A 27 -5.04 1.02 -7.85
CA PRO A 27 -4.52 -0.14 -8.57
C PRO A 27 -3.03 -0.36 -8.32
N THR A 28 -2.61 -1.63 -8.25
CA THR A 28 -1.19 -1.97 -8.08
C THR A 28 -0.36 -1.64 -9.31
N GLY A 29 -1.00 -1.53 -10.48
CA GLY A 29 -0.34 -1.43 -11.78
C GLY A 29 -0.06 -2.81 -12.42
N PHE A 30 -0.59 -3.88 -11.83
CA PHE A 30 -0.42 -5.25 -12.30
C PHE A 30 -1.79 -5.97 -12.29
N ASP A 31 -2.47 -6.03 -13.43
CA ASP A 31 -3.84 -6.56 -13.57
C ASP A 31 -4.07 -7.91 -12.87
N LYS A 32 -3.08 -8.81 -12.93
CA LYS A 32 -3.12 -10.14 -12.30
C LYS A 32 -3.11 -10.08 -10.77
N LEU A 33 -2.47 -9.08 -10.17
CA LEU A 33 -2.50 -8.83 -8.73
C LEU A 33 -3.78 -8.10 -8.33
N ASP A 34 -4.21 -7.11 -9.11
CA ASP A 34 -5.47 -6.39 -8.86
C ASP A 34 -6.67 -7.36 -8.86
N GLN A 35 -6.68 -8.36 -9.74
CA GLN A 35 -7.67 -9.45 -9.74
C GLN A 35 -7.65 -10.34 -8.48
N CYS A 36 -6.52 -10.41 -7.76
CA CYS A 36 -6.37 -11.19 -6.54
C CYS A 36 -6.59 -10.37 -5.25
N LEU A 37 -6.54 -9.03 -5.31
CA LEU A 37 -6.67 -8.18 -4.13
C LEU A 37 -8.14 -7.81 -3.82
N PRO A 38 -8.56 -7.84 -2.53
CA PRO A 38 -9.89 -7.40 -2.13
C PRO A 38 -10.19 -5.96 -2.56
N GLY A 39 -11.09 -5.80 -3.54
CA GLY A 39 -11.50 -4.51 -4.08
C GLY A 39 -10.70 -3.98 -5.28
N GLY A 40 -9.72 -4.73 -5.80
CA GLY A 40 -9.03 -4.38 -7.05
C GLY A 40 -7.78 -3.51 -6.92
N GLY A 41 -7.07 -3.54 -5.78
CA GLY A 41 -5.82 -2.82 -5.61
C GLY A 41 -5.42 -2.58 -4.15
N TRP A 42 -4.47 -1.67 -3.92
CA TRP A 42 -4.01 -1.26 -2.60
C TRP A 42 -5.08 -0.45 -1.86
N PRO A 43 -5.55 -0.89 -0.68
CA PRO A 43 -6.71 -0.30 -0.02
C PRO A 43 -6.34 0.92 0.82
N LEU A 44 -6.85 2.12 0.49
CA LEU A 44 -6.51 3.36 1.20
C LEU A 44 -7.07 3.40 2.64
N GLY A 45 -6.27 3.91 3.58
CA GLY A 45 -6.66 4.09 4.97
C GLY A 45 -6.51 2.84 5.86
N ALA A 46 -5.54 1.96 5.59
CA ALA A 46 -5.03 0.97 6.53
C ALA A 46 -3.61 0.56 6.12
N MET A 47 -2.97 -0.26 6.97
CA MET A 47 -1.69 -0.88 6.69
C MET A 47 -1.83 -1.95 5.59
N THR A 48 -0.82 -2.04 4.73
CA THR A 48 -0.60 -3.16 3.81
C THR A 48 0.78 -3.72 4.13
N GLU A 49 0.90 -5.03 4.27
CA GLU A 49 2.15 -5.73 4.55
C GLU A 49 2.54 -6.57 3.34
N VAL A 50 3.81 -6.48 2.92
CA VAL A 50 4.37 -7.22 1.77
C VAL A 50 5.48 -8.13 2.28
N LEU A 51 5.14 -9.39 2.53
CA LEU A 51 6.07 -10.40 3.03
C LEU A 51 6.99 -10.86 1.89
N VAL A 52 8.30 -10.65 2.05
CA VAL A 52 9.35 -11.10 1.13
C VAL A 52 10.30 -12.07 1.83
N LYS A 53 10.84 -13.04 1.08
CA LYS A 53 11.83 -14.01 1.61
C LYS A 53 13.18 -13.35 1.89
N ASP A 54 13.54 -12.33 1.11
CA ASP A 54 14.76 -11.55 1.24
C ASP A 54 14.43 -10.08 0.92
N ILE A 55 14.82 -9.18 1.82
CA ILE A 55 14.56 -7.74 1.71
C ILE A 55 15.62 -7.00 0.89
N ASN A 56 16.78 -7.61 0.64
CA ASN A 56 17.81 -7.05 -0.26
C ASN A 56 17.26 -6.89 -1.68
N HIS A 57 16.39 -7.81 -2.10
CA HIS A 57 15.54 -7.67 -3.29
C HIS A 57 14.32 -6.80 -2.98
N SER A 58 14.54 -5.48 -2.87
CA SER A 58 13.52 -4.52 -2.45
C SER A 58 12.20 -4.66 -3.25
N PRO A 59 11.05 -4.89 -2.59
CA PRO A 59 9.74 -4.99 -3.25
C PRO A 59 9.20 -3.64 -3.74
N LEU A 60 10.01 -2.57 -3.72
CA LEU A 60 9.58 -1.23 -4.11
C LEU A 60 8.99 -1.17 -5.54
N TRP A 61 9.49 -1.98 -6.48
CA TRP A 61 8.94 -2.07 -7.84
C TRP A 61 7.44 -2.43 -7.87
N LEU A 62 6.95 -3.16 -6.85
CA LEU A 62 5.55 -3.56 -6.71
C LEU A 62 4.66 -2.41 -6.20
N MET A 63 5.26 -1.47 -5.46
CA MET A 63 4.57 -0.29 -4.90
C MET A 63 4.70 0.95 -5.79
N ALA A 64 5.75 1.02 -6.63
CA ALA A 64 6.11 2.20 -7.41
C ALA A 64 4.98 2.78 -8.29
N PRO A 65 4.13 1.98 -8.99
CA PRO A 65 3.02 2.54 -9.78
C PRO A 65 2.01 3.31 -8.90
N ALA A 66 1.65 2.75 -7.74
CA ALA A 66 0.74 3.37 -6.80
C ALA A 66 1.36 4.58 -6.09
N LEU A 67 2.66 4.54 -5.79
CA LEU A 67 3.41 5.70 -5.29
C LEU A 67 3.45 6.83 -6.33
N SER A 68 3.60 6.54 -7.63
CA SER A 68 3.51 7.56 -8.68
C SER A 68 2.13 8.22 -8.74
N VAL A 69 1.05 7.43 -8.64
CA VAL A 69 -0.33 7.94 -8.57
C VAL A 69 -0.53 8.84 -7.33
N LEU A 70 0.02 8.46 -6.17
CA LEU A 70 -0.05 9.26 -4.95
C LEU A 70 0.79 10.54 -5.00
N SER A 71 1.97 10.51 -5.62
CA SER A 71 2.81 11.70 -5.84
C SER A 71 2.07 12.78 -6.63
N LYS A 72 1.37 12.38 -7.70
CA LYS A 72 0.58 13.28 -8.56
C LYS A 72 -0.61 13.94 -7.85
N GLN A 73 -1.00 13.44 -6.67
CA GLN A 73 -2.00 14.05 -5.79
C GLN A 73 -1.39 15.05 -4.78
N ALA A 74 -0.15 15.50 -5.00
CA ALA A 74 0.61 16.42 -4.14
C ALA A 74 0.77 15.97 -2.67
N ARG A 75 0.62 14.67 -2.40
CA ARG A 75 0.78 14.06 -1.07
C ARG A 75 2.27 13.90 -0.72
N TRP A 76 2.57 14.02 0.57
CA TRP A 76 3.86 13.62 1.12
C TRP A 76 3.97 12.10 1.19
N GLN A 77 5.16 11.57 0.93
CA GLN A 77 5.50 10.15 1.10
C GLN A 77 6.61 10.04 2.15
N THR A 78 6.31 9.41 3.28
CA THR A 78 7.25 9.25 4.40
C THR A 78 7.85 7.85 4.40
N TRP A 79 9.18 7.78 4.26
CA TRP A 79 9.96 6.56 4.20
C TRP A 79 10.65 6.37 5.55
N ILE A 80 10.07 5.50 6.38
CA ILE A 80 10.51 5.30 7.77
C ILE A 80 11.52 4.17 7.83
N ALA A 81 12.74 4.46 8.28
CA ALA A 81 13.84 3.51 8.48
C ALA A 81 14.02 2.48 7.33
N PRO A 82 14.05 2.89 6.05
CA PRO A 82 14.22 1.94 4.95
C PRO A 82 15.60 1.25 5.05
N PRO A 83 15.70 -0.04 4.69
CA PRO A 83 16.91 -0.84 4.90
C PRO A 83 18.12 -0.32 4.11
N HIS A 84 17.87 0.35 2.99
CA HIS A 84 18.85 1.06 2.17
C HIS A 84 18.30 2.45 1.80
N ILE A 85 19.20 3.38 1.45
CA ILE A 85 18.81 4.71 0.98
C ILE A 85 18.11 4.55 -0.39
N PRO A 86 16.87 5.03 -0.58
CA PRO A 86 16.19 4.96 -1.87
C PRO A 86 16.97 5.72 -2.96
N PHE A 87 17.22 5.08 -4.11
CA PHE A 87 17.97 5.68 -5.20
C PHE A 87 17.11 6.72 -5.95
N ALA A 88 17.31 8.00 -5.62
CA ALA A 88 16.45 9.10 -6.05
C ALA A 88 16.21 9.21 -7.58
N PRO A 89 17.19 8.96 -8.48
CA PRO A 89 16.93 8.95 -9.92
C PRO A 89 15.88 7.91 -10.32
N ALA A 90 15.99 6.66 -9.82
CA ALA A 90 15.00 5.63 -10.13
C ALA A 90 13.61 5.93 -9.54
N LEU A 91 13.52 6.67 -8.42
CA LEU A 91 12.22 7.18 -7.93
C LEU A 91 11.60 8.16 -8.92
N ASN A 92 12.39 9.14 -9.37
CA ASN A 92 11.98 10.13 -10.37
C ASN A 92 11.56 9.47 -11.70
N ASP A 93 12.32 8.48 -12.17
CA ASP A 93 12.05 7.76 -13.42
C ASP A 93 10.79 6.87 -13.33
N ASN A 94 10.45 6.41 -12.12
CA ASN A 94 9.15 5.80 -11.82
C ASN A 94 8.03 6.85 -11.58
N GLY A 95 8.30 8.13 -11.78
CA GLY A 95 7.34 9.22 -11.62
C GLY A 95 6.91 9.46 -10.17
N ILE A 96 7.81 9.26 -9.20
CA ILE A 96 7.63 9.59 -7.78
C ILE A 96 8.23 10.97 -7.51
N GLU A 97 7.44 11.85 -6.90
CA GLU A 97 7.78 13.26 -6.66
C GLU A 97 8.80 13.42 -5.52
N LEU A 98 10.05 13.73 -5.89
CA LEU A 98 11.16 13.89 -4.95
C LEU A 98 10.95 15.09 -4.00
N SER A 99 10.34 16.19 -4.44
CA SER A 99 10.10 17.37 -3.59
C SER A 99 9.11 17.12 -2.44
N ARG A 100 8.42 15.97 -2.44
CA ARG A 100 7.45 15.53 -1.41
C ARG A 100 7.83 14.17 -0.80
N THR A 101 9.08 13.76 -0.96
CA THR A 101 9.63 12.53 -0.38
C THR A 101 10.38 12.86 0.91
N LEU A 102 9.89 12.35 2.05
CA LEU A 102 10.49 12.54 3.37
C LEU A 102 11.16 11.25 3.84
N LEU A 103 12.48 11.26 4.00
CA LEU A 103 13.25 10.15 4.58
C LEU A 103 13.40 10.34 6.09
N VAL A 104 12.93 9.38 6.89
CA VAL A 104 13.07 9.38 8.36
C VAL A 104 14.06 8.28 8.75
N ARG A 105 15.12 8.67 9.46
CA ARG A 105 16.14 7.75 10.01
C ARG A 105 16.18 7.93 11.54
N PRO A 106 16.05 6.85 12.32
CA PRO A 106 16.36 6.87 13.76
C PRO A 106 17.88 6.90 13.99
#